data_AF-A0A447P8X6-F1
#
_entry.id   AF-A0A447P8X6-F1
#
_cell.length_a   1.000
_cell.length_b   1.000
_cell.length_c   1.000
_cell.angle_alpha   90.00
_cell.angle_beta   90.00
_cell.angle_gamma   90.00
#
_symmetry.space_group_name_H-M   'P 1'
#
loop_
_entity.id
_entity.type
_entity.pdbx_description
1 polymer ?
#
loop_
_entity_poly.entity_id
_entity_poly.type
_entity_poly.pdbx_seq_one_letter_code
_entity_poly.pdbx_strand_id
1 'polypeptide(L)'
;MLGDICAYVNAGFTAERARQLSRLTGSAIPAGAGTQAASLRDSLCLLQKSYRFGSDSGIGKLAAAINCGDRSAIQAVFQQGFSDIEKRTLQSSDDYAGMLDEALAGYGRYLRLLQEKATPGGNPSGFQ
;
A
#
# COMPACT_ATOMS: atom_id res chain seq x y z
N MET A 1 -19.83 6.80 1.18
CA MET A 1 -20.52 5.54 0.82
C MET A 1 -19.73 4.32 1.29
N LEU A 2 -18.61 3.92 0.67
CA LEU A 2 -17.81 2.78 1.19
C LEU A 2 -17.09 3.10 2.52
N GLY A 3 -16.63 4.33 2.70
CA GLY A 3 -16.02 4.78 3.95
C GLY A 3 -16.96 4.64 5.17
N ASP A 4 -18.22 5.01 5.00
CA ASP A 4 -19.24 4.93 6.07
C ASP A 4 -19.60 3.49 6.43
N ILE A 5 -19.64 2.61 5.42
CA ILE A 5 -19.84 1.16 5.59
C ILE A 5 -18.66 0.55 6.35
N CYS A 6 -17.43 0.89 5.94
CA CYS A 6 -16.22 0.32 6.55
C CYS A 6 -15.92 0.87 7.94
N ALA A 7 -16.51 2.00 8.35
CA ALA A 7 -16.32 2.56 9.69
C ALA A 7 -16.65 1.54 10.80
N TYR A 8 -17.61 0.64 10.56
CA TYR A 8 -18.00 -0.41 11.49
C TYR A 8 -17.01 -1.59 11.57
N VAL A 9 -16.05 -1.72 10.64
CA VAL A 9 -15.08 -2.82 10.67
C VAL A 9 -14.16 -2.74 11.88
N ASN A 10 -13.90 -1.53 12.38
CA ASN A 10 -13.07 -1.31 13.57
C ASN A 10 -13.74 -1.81 14.85
N ALA A 11 -15.07 -1.97 14.84
CA ALA A 11 -15.79 -2.60 15.96
C ALA A 11 -15.60 -4.13 15.98
N GLY A 12 -15.03 -4.75 14.94
CA GLY A 12 -14.77 -6.18 14.84
C GLY A 12 -16.02 -7.04 14.67
N PHE A 13 -15.84 -8.35 14.48
CA PHE A 13 -16.92 -9.33 14.39
C PHE A 13 -17.69 -9.49 15.70
N THR A 14 -18.94 -9.95 15.65
CA THR A 14 -19.64 -10.40 16.86
C THR A 14 -18.95 -11.63 17.47
N ALA A 15 -19.17 -11.87 18.76
CA ALA A 15 -18.55 -13.01 19.46
C ALA A 15 -18.97 -14.37 18.90
N GLU A 16 -20.18 -14.47 18.34
CA GLU A 16 -20.62 -15.68 17.64
C GLU A 16 -19.89 -15.86 16.32
N ARG A 17 -19.83 -14.81 15.51
CA ARG A 17 -19.14 -14.84 14.21
C ARG A 17 -17.65 -15.08 14.34
N ALA A 18 -16.98 -14.42 15.30
CA ALA A 18 -15.56 -14.62 15.57
C ALA A 18 -15.25 -16.09 15.94
N ARG A 19 -16.09 -16.73 16.78
CA ARG A 19 -15.97 -18.17 17.10
C ARG A 19 -16.22 -19.05 15.88
N GLN A 20 -17.20 -18.72 15.06
CA GLN A 20 -17.46 -19.44 13.81
C GLN A 20 -16.25 -19.37 12.87
N LEU A 21 -15.75 -18.16 12.60
CA LEU A 21 -14.59 -17.96 11.73
C LEU A 21 -13.35 -18.64 12.28
N SER A 22 -13.11 -18.59 13.60
CA SER A 22 -11.97 -19.25 14.21
C SER A 22 -11.98 -20.77 14.00
N ARG A 23 -13.16 -21.40 14.04
CA ARG A 23 -13.31 -22.82 13.72
C ARG A 23 -13.05 -23.12 12.24
N LEU A 24 -13.48 -22.23 11.34
CA LEU A 24 -13.35 -22.42 9.90
C LEU A 24 -11.91 -22.21 9.41
N THR A 25 -11.20 -21.23 9.97
CA THR A 25 -9.84 -20.89 9.54
C THR A 25 -8.75 -21.62 10.33
N GLY A 26 -9.12 -22.23 11.46
CA GLY A 26 -8.16 -22.82 12.41
C GLY A 26 -7.29 -21.78 13.14
N SER A 27 -7.59 -20.49 12.99
CA SER A 27 -6.85 -19.38 13.59
C SER A 27 -7.75 -18.59 14.53
N ALA A 28 -7.22 -18.15 15.69
CA ALA A 28 -7.99 -17.35 16.62
C ALA A 28 -8.34 -15.98 16.00
N ILE A 29 -9.64 -15.71 15.81
CA ILE A 29 -10.16 -14.43 15.34
C ILE A 29 -10.69 -13.65 16.55
N PRO A 30 -10.23 -12.40 16.77
CA PRO A 30 -10.69 -11.59 17.90
C PRO A 30 -12.16 -11.21 17.74
N ALA A 31 -12.89 -11.21 18.85
CA ALA A 31 -14.26 -10.73 18.92
C ALA A 31 -14.30 -9.25 19.30
N GLY A 32 -15.16 -8.49 18.63
CA GLY A 32 -15.49 -7.13 18.97
C GLY A 32 -16.52 -7.03 20.09
N ALA A 33 -16.55 -5.91 20.80
CA ALA A 33 -17.54 -5.66 21.85
C ALA A 33 -18.94 -5.35 21.27
N GLY A 34 -19.98 -5.80 21.98
CA GLY A 34 -21.38 -5.46 21.68
C GLY A 34 -21.93 -6.06 20.38
N THR A 35 -23.23 -5.82 20.14
CA THR A 35 -24.00 -6.37 19.01
C THR A 35 -24.53 -5.31 18.05
N GLN A 36 -24.12 -4.05 18.22
CA GLN A 36 -24.50 -2.96 17.31
C GLN A 36 -24.08 -3.31 15.89
N ALA A 37 -24.96 -3.07 14.92
CA ALA A 37 -24.75 -3.32 13.50
C ALA A 37 -24.22 -4.74 13.19
N ALA A 38 -24.63 -5.77 13.96
CA ALA A 38 -24.13 -7.14 13.86
C ALA A 38 -24.10 -7.68 12.42
N SER A 39 -25.21 -7.60 11.68
CA SER A 39 -25.28 -8.10 10.30
C SER A 39 -24.28 -7.42 9.35
N LEU A 40 -24.02 -6.12 9.58
CA LEU A 40 -23.04 -5.36 8.79
C LEU A 40 -21.62 -5.77 9.16
N ARG A 41 -21.29 -5.77 10.46
CA ARG A 41 -19.96 -6.14 10.97
C ARG A 41 -19.56 -7.55 10.59
N ASP A 42 -20.50 -8.49 10.65
CA ASP A 42 -20.26 -9.91 10.36
C ASP A 42 -20.04 -10.21 8.87
N SER A 43 -20.29 -9.21 8.02
CA SER A 43 -20.09 -9.23 6.57
C SER A 43 -18.86 -8.42 6.12
N LEU A 44 -18.13 -7.79 7.03
CA LEU A 44 -16.96 -6.95 6.72
C LEU A 44 -15.67 -7.60 7.23
N CYS A 45 -14.61 -7.56 6.42
CA CYS A 45 -13.29 -8.03 6.80
C CYS A 45 -12.23 -7.05 6.29
N LEU A 46 -11.37 -6.54 7.18
CA LEU A 46 -10.25 -5.67 6.81
C LEU A 46 -8.94 -6.47 6.83
N LEU A 47 -8.30 -6.61 5.67
CA LEU A 47 -7.00 -7.27 5.55
C LEU A 47 -5.89 -6.28 5.90
N GLN A 48 -5.14 -6.58 6.96
CA GLN A 48 -4.14 -5.66 7.52
C GLN A 48 -2.73 -5.84 6.94
N LYS A 49 -2.46 -6.97 6.28
CA LYS A 49 -1.12 -7.32 5.78
C LYS A 49 -1.05 -7.24 4.26
N SER A 50 -0.11 -6.43 3.76
CA SER A 50 0.30 -6.44 2.37
C SER A 50 1.45 -7.43 2.17
N TYR A 51 1.32 -8.34 1.22
CA TYR A 51 2.39 -9.26 0.82
C TYR A 51 3.23 -8.72 -0.36
N ARG A 52 2.73 -7.69 -1.05
CA ARG A 52 3.43 -7.08 -2.20
C ARG A 52 4.53 -6.12 -1.78
N PHE A 53 4.30 -5.38 -0.70
CA PHE A 53 5.24 -4.46 -0.12
C PHE A 53 5.44 -4.88 1.33
N GLY A 54 6.61 -5.45 1.63
CA GLY A 54 6.91 -5.97 2.96
C GLY A 54 6.87 -4.88 4.04
N SER A 55 6.83 -5.31 5.31
CA SER A 55 6.89 -4.40 6.47
C SER A 55 8.17 -3.57 6.54
N ASP A 56 9.22 -4.03 5.85
CA ASP A 56 10.53 -3.39 5.81
C ASP A 56 10.72 -2.49 4.58
N SER A 57 9.71 -2.36 3.73
CA SER A 57 9.69 -1.45 2.58
C SER A 57 9.27 -0.05 3.02
N GLY A 58 9.94 0.98 2.48
CA GLY A 58 9.60 2.37 2.73
C GLY A 58 8.19 2.70 2.24
N ILE A 59 7.77 2.12 1.11
CA ILE A 59 6.40 2.25 0.58
C ILE A 59 5.37 1.74 1.59
N GLY A 60 5.61 0.57 2.18
CA GLY A 60 4.72 -0.04 3.18
C GLY A 60 4.61 0.81 4.45
N LYS A 61 5.74 1.25 4.99
CA LYS A 61 5.78 2.11 6.18
C LYS A 61 5.14 3.48 5.93
N LEU A 62 5.39 4.08 4.76
CA LEU A 62 4.81 5.36 4.39
C LEU A 62 3.28 5.27 4.27
N ALA A 63 2.77 4.24 3.60
CA ALA A 63 1.33 4.00 3.48
C ALA A 63 0.67 3.80 4.85
N ALA A 64 1.29 3.04 5.75
CA ALA A 64 0.79 2.84 7.11
C ALA A 64 0.76 4.17 7.90
N ALA A 65 1.81 4.98 7.83
CA ALA A 65 1.88 6.28 8.49
C ALA A 65 0.81 7.26 7.97
N ILE A 66 0.57 7.27 6.65
CA ILE A 66 -0.50 8.05 6.01
C ILE A 66 -1.88 7.61 6.50
N ASN A 67 -2.15 6.29 6.53
CA ASN A 67 -3.43 5.75 7.00
C ASN A 67 -3.71 6.11 8.48
N CYS A 68 -2.66 6.29 9.28
CA CYS A 68 -2.77 6.72 10.68
C CYS A 68 -2.83 8.24 10.85
N GLY A 69 -2.61 9.02 9.78
CA GLY A 69 -2.52 10.48 9.85
C GLY A 69 -1.32 11.00 10.64
N ASP A 70 -0.30 10.17 10.88
CA ASP A 70 0.84 10.51 11.73
C ASP A 70 1.93 11.24 10.94
N ARG A 71 1.94 12.57 11.06
CA ARG A 71 2.92 13.44 10.40
C ARG A 71 4.35 13.17 10.84
N SER A 72 4.55 12.81 12.11
CA SER A 72 5.87 12.54 12.66
C SER A 72 6.42 11.23 12.08
N ALA A 73 5.58 10.21 12.00
CA ALA A 73 5.94 8.95 11.36
C ALA A 73 6.23 9.13 9.87
N ILE A 74 5.44 9.95 9.15
CA ILE A 74 5.71 10.25 7.74
C ILE A 74 7.11 10.87 7.57
N GLN A 75 7.48 11.84 8.40
CA GLN A 75 8.82 12.44 8.34
C GLN A 75 9.92 11.43 8.70
N ALA A 76 9.71 10.63 9.74
CA ALA A 76 10.66 9.60 10.16
C ALA A 76 10.88 8.54 9.09
N VAL A 77 9.88 8.20 8.28
CA VAL A 77 10.02 7.24 7.17
C VAL A 77 10.98 7.77 6.10
N PHE A 78 10.90 9.06 5.74
CA PHE A 78 11.85 9.65 4.79
C PHE A 78 13.27 9.80 5.35
N GLN A 79 13.43 9.85 6.68
CA GLN A 79 14.75 9.91 7.34
C GLN A 79 15.43 8.55 7.46
N GLN A 80 14.70 7.44 7.29
CA GLN A 80 15.23 6.08 7.42
C GLN A 80 16.06 5.60 6.22
N GLY A 81 16.11 6.36 5.11
CA GLY A 81 16.99 6.06 3.97
C GLY A 81 16.60 4.82 3.15
N PHE A 82 15.29 4.54 3.04
CA PHE A 82 14.82 3.46 2.18
C PHE A 82 15.15 3.73 0.71
N SER A 83 15.57 2.69 -0.02
CA SER A 83 15.91 2.81 -1.44
C SER A 83 14.70 2.81 -2.38
N ASP A 84 13.50 2.54 -1.87
CA ASP A 84 12.26 2.41 -2.64
C ASP A 84 11.35 3.64 -2.56
N ILE A 85 11.75 4.66 -1.79
CA ILE A 85 11.06 5.95 -1.67
C ILE A 85 12.06 7.10 -1.62
N GLU A 86 11.71 8.20 -2.25
CA GLU A 86 12.47 9.45 -2.17
C GLU A 86 11.50 10.62 -2.07
N LYS A 87 11.97 11.73 -1.48
CA LYS A 87 11.22 12.98 -1.42
C LYS A 87 12.02 14.08 -2.11
N ARG A 88 11.52 14.54 -3.25
CA ARG A 88 12.03 15.70 -3.97
C ARG A 88 11.23 16.94 -3.58
N THR A 89 11.93 18.05 -3.33
CA THR A 89 11.28 19.35 -3.10
C THR A 89 11.40 20.15 -4.39
N LEU A 90 10.30 20.76 -4.83
CA LEU A 90 10.27 21.58 -6.05
C LEU A 90 10.10 23.04 -5.63
N GLN A 91 11.20 23.78 -5.56
CA GLN A 91 11.20 25.20 -5.15
C GLN A 91 11.70 26.13 -6.26
N SER A 92 12.43 25.59 -7.23
CA SER A 92 13.03 26.32 -8.34
C SER A 92 12.75 25.66 -9.69
N SER A 93 13.02 26.41 -10.76
CA SER A 93 12.99 25.86 -12.12
C SER A 93 14.04 24.77 -12.34
N ASP A 94 15.17 24.83 -11.63
CA ASP A 94 16.22 23.81 -11.70
C ASP A 94 15.77 22.49 -11.05
N ASP A 95 15.07 22.55 -9.92
CA ASP A 95 14.46 21.36 -9.30
C ASP A 95 13.45 20.70 -10.24
N TYR A 96 12.67 21.52 -10.95
CA TYR A 96 11.70 21.05 -11.92
C TYR A 96 12.38 20.38 -13.13
N ALA A 97 13.46 20.95 -13.64
CA ALA A 97 14.25 20.33 -14.69
C ALA A 97 14.83 18.98 -14.25
N GLY A 98 15.39 18.90 -13.03
CA GLY A 98 15.88 17.65 -12.46
C GLY A 98 14.79 16.58 -12.31
N MET A 99 13.57 16.97 -11.91
CA MET A 99 12.42 16.06 -11.87
C MET A 99 12.07 15.50 -13.26
N LEU A 100 12.16 16.33 -14.32
CA LEU A 100 11.93 15.86 -15.68
C LEU A 100 13.00 14.86 -16.12
N ASP A 101 14.26 15.10 -15.79
CA ASP A 101 15.37 14.18 -16.08
C ASP A 101 15.15 12.81 -15.39
N GLU A 102 14.75 12.81 -14.12
CA GLU A 102 14.41 11.60 -13.38
C GLU A 102 13.22 10.85 -14.00
N ALA A 103 12.17 11.58 -14.41
CA ALA A 103 11.01 11.00 -15.08
C ALA A 103 11.41 10.34 -16.41
N LEU A 104 12.22 11.02 -17.23
CA LEU A 104 12.73 10.48 -18.49
C LEU A 104 13.59 9.24 -18.27
N ALA A 105 14.45 9.23 -17.25
CA ALA A 105 15.24 8.06 -16.87
C ALA A 105 14.34 6.88 -16.46
N GLY A 106 13.29 7.13 -15.67
CA GLY A 106 12.32 6.13 -15.27
C GLY A 106 11.57 5.49 -16.45
N TYR A 107 11.18 6.30 -17.44
CA TYR A 107 10.58 5.81 -18.68
C TYR A 107 11.60 5.26 -19.70
N GLY A 108 12.91 5.37 -19.44
CA GLY A 108 13.96 5.08 -20.41
C GLY A 108 13.86 3.67 -21.02
N ARG A 109 13.52 2.65 -20.22
CA ARG A 109 13.29 1.29 -20.75
C ARG A 109 12.15 1.25 -21.76
N TYR A 110 11.02 1.89 -21.43
CA TYR A 110 9.85 1.93 -22.30
C TYR A 110 10.16 2.69 -23.60
N LEU A 111 10.79 3.86 -23.51
CA LEU A 111 11.14 4.68 -24.67
C LEU A 111 12.13 3.97 -25.60
N ARG A 112 13.10 3.22 -25.04
CA ARG A 112 14.04 2.40 -25.82
C ARG A 112 13.32 1.30 -26.60
N LEU A 113 12.43 0.56 -25.95
CA LEU A 113 11.65 -0.50 -26.62
C LEU A 113 10.78 0.05 -27.75
N LEU A 114 10.22 1.26 -27.59
CA LEU A 114 9.50 1.94 -28.67
C LEU A 114 10.41 2.30 -29.84
N GLN A 115 11.61 2.83 -29.57
CA GLN A 115 12.59 3.16 -30.61
C GLN A 115 13.05 1.92 -31.38
N GLU A 116 13.23 0.80 -30.67
CA GLU A 116 13.60 -0.50 -31.22
C GLU A 116 12.44 -1.21 -31.95
N LYS A 117 11.23 -0.64 -31.93
CA LYS A 117 9.98 -1.23 -32.45
C LYS A 117 9.73 -2.64 -31.89
N ALA A 118 10.05 -2.85 -30.62
CA ALA A 118 9.86 -4.14 -29.95
C ALA A 118 8.38 -4.52 -29.93
N THR A 119 8.07 -5.78 -30.25
CA THR A 119 6.71 -6.31 -30.17
C THR A 119 6.29 -6.56 -28.71
N PRO A 120 5.02 -6.31 -28.33
CA PRO A 120 4.54 -6.62 -26.99
C PRO A 120 4.76 -8.11 -26.65
N GLY A 121 5.49 -8.39 -25.57
CA GLY A 121 5.82 -9.77 -25.14
C GLY A 121 7.15 -10.33 -25.64
N GLY A 122 7.89 -9.59 -26.48
CA GLY A 122 9.27 -9.95 -26.83
C GLY A 122 10.20 -9.73 -25.64
N ASN A 123 10.75 -10.82 -25.10
CA ASN A 123 11.79 -10.74 -24.08
C ASN A 123 13.00 -10.01 -24.67
N PRO A 124 13.49 -8.89 -24.10
CA PRO A 124 14.67 -8.22 -24.64
C PRO A 124 15.85 -9.19 -24.57
N SER A 125 16.44 -9.45 -25.74
CA SER A 125 17.60 -10.31 -25.97
C SER A 125 18.85 -9.75 -25.27
N GLY A 126 18.91 -9.83 -23.94
CA GLY A 126 19.99 -9.21 -23.17
C GLY A 126 20.04 -9.56 -21.69
N PHE A 127 19.42 -10.65 -21.25
CA PHE A 127 19.72 -11.24 -19.93
C PHE A 127 20.84 -12.27 -20.08
N GLN A 128 22.07 -11.79 -19.97
CA GLN A 128 23.21 -12.53 -19.39
C GLN A 128 23.70 -11.73 -18.19
#